data_AF-A0A955H3W1-F1
#
_entry.id   AF-A0A955H3W1-F1
#
_cell.length_a   1.000
_cell.length_b   1.000
_cell.length_c   1.000
_cell.angle_alpha   90.00
_cell.angle_beta   90.00
_cell.angle_gamma   90.00
#
_symmetry.space_group_name_H-M   'P 1'
#
loop_
_entity.id
_entity.type
_entity.pdbx_description
1 polymer ?
#
loop_
_entity_poly.entity_id
_entity_poly.type
_entity_poly.pdbx_seq_one_letter_code
_entity_poly.pdbx_strand_id
1 'polypeptide(L)'
;MYQLRTLERVKSSVSAGLIFSIAMQLFGVLLLQIVLLYPQAVEAAEVVIDSTVSTNAAANTFAGAQTAFTDDQTGYTFYRDSNNTCVYSKTTDGGNTWGSAVTVDSQTDCLEIVIWYDRWTPGDSTGNYIHISTMDSGDDDLFYNRLDTTSDTLLMGSAPVNVSTSSGQVPSLANTVNAQTITKATDGKIYMAVNDVSDSFVVSCSASCETESNWTEVGTSPYDST
;
A
#
# COMPACT_ATOMS: atom_id res chain seq x y z
N MET A 1 58.59 61.34 13.09
CA MET A 1 58.67 59.89 13.40
C MET A 1 57.42 59.36 14.15
N TYR A 2 56.86 60.06 15.14
CA TYR A 2 55.65 59.63 15.87
C TYR A 2 54.40 59.46 14.97
N GLN A 3 54.09 60.46 14.12
CA GLN A 3 52.95 60.45 13.18
C GLN A 3 52.92 59.23 12.24
N LEU A 4 54.09 58.77 11.75
CA LEU A 4 54.20 57.57 10.90
C LEU A 4 53.83 56.29 11.65
N ARG A 5 54.27 56.14 12.90
CA ARG A 5 53.93 54.98 13.74
C ARG A 5 52.44 54.92 14.07
N THR A 6 51.80 56.07 14.26
CA THR A 6 50.35 56.16 14.47
C THR A 6 49.59 55.73 13.21
N LEU A 7 50.04 56.16 12.03
CA LEU A 7 49.45 55.78 10.75
C LEU A 7 49.57 54.26 10.49
N GLU A 8 50.72 53.66 10.79
CA GLU A 8 50.95 52.20 10.66
C GLU A 8 50.05 51.39 11.59
N ARG A 9 49.88 51.84 12.84
CA ARG A 9 48.97 51.19 13.80
C ARG A 9 47.52 51.26 13.35
N VAL A 10 47.08 52.41 12.85
CA VAL A 10 45.71 52.57 12.32
C VAL A 10 45.49 51.67 11.11
N LYS A 11 46.43 51.60 10.17
CA LYS A 11 46.36 50.69 9.01
C LYS A 11 46.27 49.21 9.45
N SER A 12 47.08 48.81 10.43
CA SER A 12 47.07 47.44 10.97
C SER A 12 45.73 47.10 11.62
N SER A 13 45.18 48.00 12.45
CA SER A 13 43.89 47.76 13.12
C SER A 13 42.72 47.71 12.15
N VAL A 14 42.70 48.61 11.15
CA VAL A 14 41.66 48.61 10.10
C VAL A 14 41.74 47.34 9.26
N SER A 15 42.95 46.89 8.91
CA SER A 15 43.15 45.65 8.16
C SER A 15 42.71 44.42 8.95
N ALA A 16 43.05 44.35 10.23
CA ALA A 16 42.62 43.26 11.11
C ALA A 16 41.09 43.22 11.28
N GLY A 17 40.44 44.39 11.42
CA GLY A 17 38.98 44.48 11.50
C GLY A 17 38.28 44.03 10.20
N LEU A 18 38.82 44.41 9.04
CA LEU A 18 38.30 43.97 7.74
C LEU A 18 38.44 42.45 7.55
N ILE A 19 39.61 41.88 7.90
CA ILE A 19 39.85 40.43 7.81
C ILE A 19 38.88 39.68 8.73
N PHE A 20 38.68 40.14 9.96
CA PHE A 20 37.75 39.53 10.91
C PHE A 20 36.30 39.57 10.41
N SER A 21 35.86 40.71 9.85
CA SER A 21 34.52 40.85 9.29
C SER A 21 34.27 39.90 8.12
N ILE A 22 35.24 39.76 7.21
CA ILE A 22 35.16 38.83 6.08
C ILE A 22 35.11 37.39 6.57
N ALA A 23 35.96 37.01 7.54
CA ALA A 23 35.96 35.67 8.11
C ALA A 23 34.60 35.32 8.76
N MET A 24 33.99 36.27 9.47
CA MET A 24 32.68 36.07 10.09
C MET A 24 31.56 35.90 9.05
N GLN A 25 31.59 36.68 7.96
CA GLN A 25 30.62 36.54 6.86
C GLN A 25 30.77 35.21 6.14
N LEU A 26 32.01 34.77 5.85
CA LEU A 26 32.27 33.48 5.24
C LEU A 26 31.81 32.32 6.12
N PHE A 27 32.04 32.41 7.44
CA PHE A 27 31.55 31.41 8.38
C PHE A 27 30.01 31.38 8.43
N GLY A 28 29.36 32.55 8.43
CA GLY A 28 27.90 32.64 8.38
C GLY A 28 27.30 32.04 7.11
N VAL A 29 27.89 32.33 5.94
CA VAL A 29 27.45 31.74 4.67
C VAL A 29 27.67 30.23 4.65
N LEU A 30 28.81 29.74 5.16
CA LEU A 30 29.08 28.30 5.24
C LEU A 30 28.07 27.59 6.17
N LEU A 31 27.78 28.17 7.33
CA LEU A 31 26.78 27.62 8.26
C LEU A 31 25.38 27.60 7.63
N LEU A 32 25.00 28.68 6.93
CA LEU A 32 23.72 28.79 6.25
C LEU A 32 23.62 27.77 5.10
N GLN A 33 24.70 27.54 4.35
CA GLN A 33 24.78 26.49 3.34
C GLN A 33 24.67 25.10 3.95
N ILE A 34 25.32 24.86 5.10
CA ILE A 34 25.19 23.57 5.81
C ILE A 34 23.75 23.33 6.27
N VAL A 35 23.08 24.35 6.80
CA VAL A 35 21.71 24.21 7.33
C VAL A 35 20.65 24.15 6.22
N LEU A 36 20.81 24.92 5.13
CA LEU A 36 19.79 25.02 4.08
C LEU A 36 20.01 24.08 2.89
N LEU A 37 21.26 23.70 2.60
CA LEU A 37 21.61 22.90 1.42
C LEU A 37 21.99 21.46 1.74
N TYR A 38 22.25 21.12 3.01
CA TYR A 38 22.25 19.74 3.44
C TYR A 38 20.87 19.46 4.05
N PRO A 39 19.94 18.87 3.28
CA PRO A 39 18.79 18.26 3.93
C PRO A 39 19.34 17.32 5.01
N GLN A 40 18.90 17.52 6.25
CA GLN A 40 19.03 16.52 7.30
C GLN A 40 18.13 15.36 6.89
N ALA A 41 18.57 14.58 5.90
CA ALA A 41 17.94 13.34 5.52
C ALA A 41 18.28 12.33 6.61
N VAL A 42 17.63 12.49 7.76
CA VAL A 42 17.40 11.36 8.67
C VAL A 42 16.35 10.53 7.96
N GLU A 43 16.79 9.78 6.95
CA GLU A 43 15.96 8.71 6.40
C GLU A 43 15.81 7.68 7.52
N ALA A 44 14.57 7.37 7.88
CA ALA A 44 14.31 6.24 8.75
C ALA A 44 14.91 4.99 8.10
N ALA A 45 15.46 4.09 8.92
CA ALA A 45 15.94 2.81 8.40
C ALA A 45 14.79 2.08 7.71
N GLU A 46 15.09 1.39 6.60
CA GLU A 46 14.12 0.52 5.94
C GLU A 46 13.62 -0.53 6.95
N VAL A 47 12.29 -0.63 7.07
CA VAL A 47 11.65 -1.63 7.91
C VAL A 47 11.22 -2.78 7.03
N VAL A 48 11.83 -3.95 7.25
CA VAL A 48 11.40 -5.19 6.61
C VAL A 48 10.10 -5.65 7.27
N ILE A 49 9.02 -5.68 6.48
CA ILE A 49 7.70 -6.15 6.92
C ILE A 49 7.73 -7.67 7.09
N ASP A 50 8.19 -8.38 6.06
CA ASP A 50 8.36 -9.82 6.04
C ASP A 50 9.53 -10.18 5.11
N SER A 51 10.37 -11.12 5.52
CA SER A 51 11.55 -11.58 4.74
C SER A 51 11.29 -12.83 3.90
N THR A 52 10.07 -13.35 3.98
CA THR A 52 9.57 -14.57 3.34
C THR A 52 8.54 -14.27 2.26
N VAL A 53 8.49 -13.04 1.75
CA VAL A 53 7.65 -12.63 0.61
C VAL A 53 8.00 -13.41 -0.66
N SER A 54 7.04 -13.54 -1.58
CA SER A 54 7.30 -14.15 -2.88
C SER A 54 8.37 -13.38 -3.64
N THR A 55 9.42 -14.07 -4.10
CA THR A 55 10.46 -13.48 -4.96
C THR A 55 10.04 -13.39 -6.43
N ASN A 56 8.84 -13.87 -6.76
CA ASN A 56 8.31 -13.76 -8.10
C ASN A 56 7.91 -12.29 -8.35
N ALA A 57 8.63 -11.60 -9.25
CA ALA A 57 8.33 -10.20 -9.59
C ALA A 57 6.88 -10.01 -10.05
N ALA A 58 6.31 -11.01 -10.74
CA ALA A 58 4.93 -11.02 -11.19
C ALA A 58 3.93 -10.93 -10.03
N ALA A 59 4.22 -11.56 -8.89
CA ALA A 59 3.36 -11.47 -7.70
C ALA A 59 3.26 -10.05 -7.12
N ASN A 60 4.11 -9.13 -7.58
CA ASN A 60 4.14 -7.74 -7.15
C ASN A 60 3.61 -6.77 -8.24
N THR A 61 3.08 -7.29 -9.35
CA THR A 61 2.43 -6.48 -10.39
C THR A 61 0.93 -6.54 -10.21
N PHE A 62 0.36 -5.62 -9.43
CA PHE A 62 -1.06 -5.58 -9.12
C PHE A 62 -1.66 -4.19 -9.43
N ALA A 63 -2.95 -4.15 -9.75
CA ALA A 63 -3.65 -2.92 -10.15
C ALA A 63 -4.31 -2.15 -8.99
N GLY A 64 -4.27 -2.67 -7.76
CA GLY A 64 -5.00 -2.10 -6.63
C GLY A 64 -4.20 -1.91 -5.36
N ALA A 65 -4.87 -1.41 -4.32
CA ALA A 65 -4.24 -1.18 -3.02
C ALA A 65 -3.97 -2.51 -2.31
N GLN A 66 -2.88 -2.53 -1.54
CA GLN A 66 -2.48 -3.66 -0.69
C GLN A 66 -2.20 -3.25 0.76
N THR A 67 -2.23 -1.95 1.05
CA THR A 67 -1.95 -1.44 2.39
C THR A 67 -3.07 -0.51 2.82
N ALA A 68 -3.55 -0.68 4.05
CA ALA A 68 -4.52 0.21 4.66
C ALA A 68 -4.13 0.53 6.09
N PHE A 69 -4.17 1.82 6.43
CA PHE A 69 -4.02 2.31 7.80
C PHE A 69 -5.41 2.71 8.33
N THR A 70 -5.77 2.19 9.51
CA THR A 70 -7.05 2.52 10.17
C THR A 70 -6.92 3.77 11.04
N ASP A 71 -5.69 4.08 11.46
CA ASP A 71 -5.25 5.30 12.14
C ASP A 71 -3.73 5.48 11.87
N ASP A 72 -3.07 6.43 12.54
CA ASP A 72 -1.65 6.72 12.36
C ASP A 72 -0.72 5.61 12.89
N GLN A 73 -1.22 4.73 13.77
CA GLN A 73 -0.44 3.68 14.40
C GLN A 73 -0.74 2.29 13.84
N THR A 74 -1.99 2.05 13.44
CA THR A 74 -2.47 0.73 13.07
C THR A 74 -2.60 0.60 11.55
N GLY A 75 -1.84 -0.33 10.98
CA GLY A 75 -1.82 -0.58 9.55
C GLY A 75 -1.78 -2.07 9.23
N TYR A 76 -2.26 -2.41 8.04
CA TYR A 76 -2.31 -3.75 7.49
C TYR A 76 -1.71 -3.72 6.10
N THR A 77 -0.87 -4.69 5.78
CA THR A 77 -0.36 -4.87 4.42
C THR A 77 -0.56 -6.31 3.98
N PHE A 78 -1.03 -6.48 2.76
CA PHE A 78 -1.49 -7.73 2.19
C PHE A 78 -0.57 -8.10 1.03
N TYR A 79 -0.11 -9.35 0.98
CA TYR A 79 0.88 -9.77 0.00
C TYR A 79 0.84 -11.29 -0.18
N ARG A 80 1.56 -11.77 -1.20
CA ARG A 80 1.81 -13.19 -1.42
C ARG A 80 3.12 -13.60 -0.76
N ASP A 81 3.07 -14.65 0.04
CA ASP A 81 4.27 -15.21 0.68
C ASP A 81 5.05 -16.16 -0.25
N SER A 82 6.18 -16.66 0.24
CA SER A 82 7.04 -17.61 -0.48
C SER A 82 6.42 -19.01 -0.63
N ASN A 83 5.36 -19.32 0.12
CA ASN A 83 4.55 -20.53 -0.06
C ASN A 83 3.43 -20.33 -1.10
N ASN A 84 3.38 -19.16 -1.75
CA ASN A 84 2.35 -18.78 -2.71
C ASN A 84 0.94 -18.68 -2.12
N THR A 85 0.85 -18.47 -0.80
CA THR A 85 -0.40 -18.16 -0.12
C THR A 85 -0.55 -16.65 -0.01
N CYS A 86 -1.80 -16.17 0.08
CA CYS A 86 -2.05 -14.76 0.34
C CYS A 86 -2.21 -14.52 1.84
N VAL A 87 -1.45 -13.55 2.35
CA VAL A 87 -1.30 -13.27 3.77
C VAL A 87 -1.41 -11.77 4.05
N TYR A 88 -1.53 -11.41 5.33
CA TYR A 88 -1.32 -10.03 5.78
C TYR A 88 -0.41 -9.95 7.00
N SER A 89 0.28 -8.81 7.12
CA SER A 89 0.98 -8.42 8.35
C SER A 89 0.36 -7.15 8.90
N LYS A 90 0.39 -7.00 10.22
CA LYS A 90 -0.16 -5.86 10.96
C LYS A 90 0.93 -5.08 11.67
N THR A 91 0.84 -3.76 11.66
CA THR A 91 1.60 -2.85 12.55
C THR A 91 0.65 -2.18 13.53
N THR A 92 1.17 -1.84 14.72
CA THR A 92 0.47 -1.04 15.74
C THR A 92 1.33 0.13 16.23
N ASP A 93 2.39 0.46 15.50
CA ASP A 93 3.37 1.49 15.85
C ASP A 93 3.76 2.37 14.65
N GLY A 94 2.85 2.53 13.70
CA GLY A 94 3.03 3.40 12.53
C GLY A 94 3.98 2.82 11.48
N GLY A 95 4.14 1.49 11.47
CA GLY A 95 5.00 0.77 10.53
C GLY A 95 6.46 0.63 10.98
N ASN A 96 6.78 0.94 12.25
CA ASN A 96 8.12 0.72 12.80
C ASN A 96 8.41 -0.78 13.00
N THR A 97 7.39 -1.55 13.37
CA THR A 97 7.43 -3.01 13.45
C THR A 97 6.17 -3.63 12.85
N TRP A 98 6.32 -4.86 12.35
CA TRP A 98 5.23 -5.64 11.76
C TRP A 98 5.15 -7.01 12.45
N GLY A 99 3.93 -7.44 12.75
CA GLY A 99 3.64 -8.75 13.29
C GLY A 99 3.80 -9.85 12.24
N SER A 100 3.79 -11.10 12.72
CA SER A 100 3.84 -12.30 11.87
C SER A 100 2.72 -12.30 10.83
N ALA A 101 3.03 -12.83 9.65
CA ALA A 101 2.05 -13.06 8.60
C ALA A 101 0.88 -13.93 9.07
N VAL A 102 -0.34 -13.53 8.70
CA VAL A 102 -1.58 -14.27 8.94
C VAL A 102 -2.19 -14.63 7.59
N THR A 103 -2.53 -15.91 7.40
CA THR A 103 -3.10 -16.42 6.15
C THR A 103 -4.51 -15.91 5.90
N VAL A 104 -4.71 -15.23 4.78
CA VAL A 104 -6.00 -14.79 4.24
C VAL A 104 -6.62 -15.89 3.39
N ASP A 105 -5.77 -16.53 2.60
CA ASP A 105 -6.12 -17.56 1.65
C ASP A 105 -5.05 -18.65 1.70
N SER A 106 -5.47 -19.85 2.09
CA SER A 106 -4.58 -21.01 2.27
C SER A 106 -4.29 -21.76 0.97
N GLN A 107 -4.90 -21.35 -0.14
CA GLN A 107 -4.58 -21.85 -1.46
C GLN A 107 -3.13 -21.49 -1.82
N THR A 108 -2.37 -22.47 -2.33
CA THR A 108 -0.92 -22.32 -2.62
C THR A 108 -0.65 -21.81 -4.04
N ASP A 109 -1.68 -21.27 -4.66
CA ASP A 109 -1.72 -20.80 -6.03
C ASP A 109 -2.38 -19.41 -6.11
N CYS A 110 -2.48 -18.71 -4.96
CA CYS A 110 -2.86 -17.31 -4.93
C CYS A 110 -1.92 -16.50 -5.82
N LEU A 111 -2.47 -15.83 -6.82
CA LEU A 111 -1.76 -15.00 -7.78
C LEU A 111 -1.53 -13.59 -7.24
N GLU A 112 -2.62 -12.95 -6.85
CA GLU A 112 -2.68 -11.53 -6.52
C GLU A 112 -3.67 -11.28 -5.37
N ILE A 113 -3.43 -10.17 -4.65
CA ILE A 113 -4.31 -9.70 -3.59
C ILE A 113 -4.56 -8.19 -3.75
N VAL A 114 -5.82 -7.79 -3.66
CA VAL A 114 -6.26 -6.39 -3.74
C VAL A 114 -7.27 -6.12 -2.64
N ILE A 115 -7.19 -4.94 -2.02
CA ILE A 115 -8.05 -4.56 -0.91
C ILE A 115 -8.86 -3.29 -1.14
N TRP A 116 -9.97 -3.17 -0.39
CA TRP A 116 -10.72 -1.94 -0.19
C TRP A 116 -11.08 -1.77 1.28
N TYR A 117 -10.63 -0.70 1.92
CA TYR A 117 -11.05 -0.37 3.28
C TYR A 117 -12.38 0.37 3.27
N ASP A 118 -13.31 -0.04 4.13
CA ASP A 118 -14.63 0.57 4.30
C ASP A 118 -14.58 2.11 4.25
N ARG A 119 -13.68 2.72 5.02
CA ARG A 119 -13.58 4.18 5.18
C ARG A 119 -12.93 4.90 4.01
N TRP A 120 -12.48 4.18 2.98
CA TRP A 120 -12.18 4.79 1.67
C TRP A 120 -13.45 5.07 0.88
N THR A 121 -14.58 4.47 1.25
CA THR A 121 -15.88 4.75 0.65
C THR A 121 -16.36 6.14 1.11
N PRO A 122 -16.70 7.06 0.18
CA PRO A 122 -17.20 8.37 0.55
C PRO A 122 -18.42 8.29 1.47
N GLY A 123 -18.34 8.94 2.63
CA GLY A 123 -19.42 8.97 3.63
C GLY A 123 -19.40 7.81 4.64
N ASP A 124 -18.58 6.79 4.45
CA ASP A 124 -18.38 5.74 5.46
C ASP A 124 -17.28 6.15 6.43
N SER A 125 -17.67 6.53 7.65
CA SER A 125 -16.74 6.95 8.71
C SER A 125 -16.65 5.95 9.87
N THR A 126 -17.43 4.88 9.82
CA THR A 126 -17.60 3.93 10.93
C THR A 126 -17.30 2.49 10.56
N GLY A 127 -17.24 2.17 9.27
CA GLY A 127 -16.89 0.84 8.81
C GLY A 127 -15.50 0.42 9.26
N ASN A 128 -15.34 -0.88 9.50
CA ASN A 128 -14.14 -1.49 10.08
C ASN A 128 -13.70 -2.72 9.28
N TYR A 129 -14.23 -2.89 8.07
CA TYR A 129 -13.85 -4.00 7.21
C TYR A 129 -12.82 -3.58 6.18
N ILE A 130 -11.79 -4.39 6.03
CA ILE A 130 -10.96 -4.41 4.82
C ILE A 130 -11.49 -5.55 3.96
N HIS A 131 -12.09 -5.20 2.84
CA HIS A 131 -12.55 -6.16 1.83
C HIS A 131 -11.36 -6.64 1.01
N ILE A 132 -11.31 -7.93 0.73
CA ILE A 132 -10.16 -8.58 0.12
C ILE A 132 -10.62 -9.39 -1.08
N SER A 133 -9.98 -9.14 -2.22
CA SER A 133 -10.07 -9.94 -3.44
C SER A 133 -8.78 -10.72 -3.60
N THR A 134 -8.86 -12.04 -3.72
CA THR A 134 -7.76 -12.89 -4.18
C THR A 134 -8.13 -13.52 -5.51
N MET A 135 -7.11 -13.83 -6.29
CA MET A 135 -7.20 -14.51 -7.58
C MET A 135 -6.28 -15.72 -7.51
N ASP A 136 -6.70 -16.87 -8.02
CA ASP A 136 -5.86 -18.07 -8.09
C ASP A 136 -5.57 -18.51 -9.53
N SER A 137 -4.81 -19.59 -9.70
CA SER A 137 -4.46 -20.16 -11.02
C SER A 137 -4.73 -21.66 -11.14
N GLY A 138 -5.17 -22.31 -10.07
CA GLY A 138 -5.54 -23.71 -10.06
C GLY A 138 -6.97 -23.90 -10.56
N ASP A 139 -7.90 -23.13 -10.02
CA ASP A 139 -9.31 -23.11 -10.43
C ASP A 139 -9.60 -21.96 -11.43
N ASP A 140 -8.65 -21.02 -11.59
CA ASP A 140 -8.77 -19.82 -12.43
C ASP A 140 -9.90 -18.89 -11.94
N ASP A 141 -10.04 -18.75 -10.62
CA ASP A 141 -11.19 -18.08 -10.00
C ASP A 141 -10.84 -16.84 -9.17
N LEU A 142 -11.87 -16.02 -8.93
CA LEU A 142 -11.84 -14.92 -7.98
C LEU A 142 -12.43 -15.36 -6.64
N PHE A 143 -11.82 -14.88 -5.56
CA PHE A 143 -12.23 -15.20 -4.21
C PHE A 143 -12.37 -13.94 -3.36
N TYR A 144 -13.33 -13.97 -2.44
CA TYR A 144 -13.60 -12.88 -1.51
C TYR A 144 -13.43 -13.30 -0.05
N ASN A 145 -12.81 -12.39 0.71
CA ASN A 145 -12.82 -12.41 2.16
C ASN A 145 -12.96 -10.97 2.69
N ARG A 146 -13.12 -10.82 4.00
CA ARG A 146 -12.92 -9.52 4.65
C ARG A 146 -12.27 -9.69 6.01
N LEU A 147 -11.44 -8.73 6.39
CA LEU A 147 -10.86 -8.60 7.73
C LEU A 147 -11.65 -7.57 8.53
N ASP A 148 -12.15 -7.96 9.71
CA ASP A 148 -12.65 -7.04 10.72
C ASP A 148 -11.49 -6.46 11.54
N THR A 149 -11.19 -5.18 11.34
CA THR A 149 -10.06 -4.51 11.99
C THR A 149 -10.28 -4.23 13.48
N THR A 150 -11.47 -4.50 14.02
CA THR A 150 -11.74 -4.41 15.47
C THR A 150 -11.33 -5.66 16.22
N SER A 151 -11.38 -6.82 15.54
CA SER A 151 -11.19 -8.14 16.14
C SER A 151 -10.04 -8.93 15.51
N ASP A 152 -9.46 -8.42 14.42
CA ASP A 152 -8.48 -9.11 13.57
C ASP A 152 -8.99 -10.48 13.07
N THR A 153 -10.29 -10.58 12.78
CA THR A 153 -10.92 -11.81 12.30
C THR A 153 -11.28 -11.74 10.83
N LEU A 154 -10.96 -12.83 10.11
CA LEU A 154 -11.38 -13.01 8.72
C LEU A 154 -12.77 -13.64 8.68
N LEU A 155 -13.64 -13.11 7.81
CA LEU A 155 -15.02 -13.58 7.65
C LEU A 155 -15.10 -15.10 7.43
N MET A 156 -14.24 -15.61 6.56
CA MET A 156 -14.22 -17.03 6.16
C MET A 156 -12.97 -17.77 6.66
N GLY A 157 -12.27 -17.23 7.66
CA GLY A 157 -10.95 -17.75 8.04
C GLY A 157 -9.99 -17.67 6.85
N SER A 158 -9.22 -18.75 6.61
CA SER A 158 -8.26 -18.87 5.51
C SER A 158 -8.82 -19.55 4.25
N ALA A 159 -10.14 -19.68 4.14
CA ALA A 159 -10.81 -20.32 3.00
C ALA A 159 -11.83 -19.31 2.42
N PRO A 160 -11.38 -18.36 1.58
CA PRO A 160 -12.23 -17.32 1.05
C PRO A 160 -13.35 -17.91 0.16
N VAL A 161 -14.41 -17.14 -0.06
CA VAL A 161 -15.55 -17.61 -0.87
C VAL A 161 -15.25 -17.42 -2.35
N ASN A 162 -15.48 -18.44 -3.17
CA ASN A 162 -15.37 -18.32 -4.62
C ASN A 162 -16.53 -17.45 -5.17
N VAL A 163 -16.20 -16.36 -5.86
CA VAL A 163 -17.20 -15.43 -6.40
C VAL A 163 -17.49 -15.67 -7.88
N SER A 164 -16.63 -16.42 -8.58
CA SER A 164 -16.81 -16.79 -9.98
C SER A 164 -17.92 -17.82 -10.17
N THR A 165 -17.98 -18.86 -9.32
CA THR A 165 -18.89 -20.02 -9.51
C THR A 165 -20.36 -19.63 -9.71
N SER A 166 -20.90 -18.80 -8.83
CA SER A 166 -22.33 -18.40 -8.91
C SER A 166 -22.59 -17.30 -9.95
N SER A 167 -21.54 -16.64 -10.44
CA SER A 167 -21.64 -15.67 -11.53
C SER A 167 -21.77 -16.34 -12.90
N GLY A 168 -21.51 -17.64 -13.01
CA GLY A 168 -21.55 -18.38 -14.28
C GLY A 168 -20.32 -18.15 -15.16
N GLN A 169 -19.32 -17.45 -14.63
CA GLN A 169 -18.05 -17.15 -15.27
C GLN A 169 -17.10 -18.36 -15.19
N VAL A 170 -16.30 -18.53 -16.22
CA VAL A 170 -15.25 -19.56 -16.29
C VAL A 170 -13.98 -18.85 -16.78
N PRO A 171 -13.32 -18.07 -15.89
CA PRO A 171 -12.21 -17.23 -16.30
C PRO A 171 -10.98 -18.07 -16.63
N SER A 172 -9.97 -17.46 -17.27
CA SER A 172 -8.62 -18.02 -17.34
C SER A 172 -7.64 -17.02 -16.75
N LEU A 173 -7.16 -17.29 -15.54
CA LEU A 173 -6.43 -16.32 -14.73
C LEU A 173 -4.95 -16.69 -14.63
N ALA A 174 -4.10 -15.77 -15.07
CA ALA A 174 -2.68 -15.94 -15.03
C ALA A 174 -2.00 -14.69 -14.49
N ASN A 175 -0.91 -14.92 -13.75
CA ASN A 175 -0.09 -13.86 -13.22
C ASN A 175 0.42 -12.95 -14.35
N THR A 176 0.45 -11.63 -14.15
CA THR A 176 0.84 -10.59 -15.12
C THR A 176 -0.05 -10.43 -16.36
N VAL A 177 -1.10 -11.25 -16.51
CA VAL A 177 -2.03 -11.17 -17.65
C VAL A 177 -3.33 -10.50 -17.23
N ASN A 178 -3.87 -10.93 -16.10
CA ASN A 178 -5.12 -10.46 -15.56
C ASN A 178 -4.85 -9.45 -14.45
N ALA A 179 -5.78 -8.52 -14.23
CA ALA A 179 -5.78 -7.63 -13.09
C ALA A 179 -7.18 -7.60 -12.48
N GLN A 180 -7.22 -7.71 -11.15
CA GLN A 180 -8.45 -7.62 -10.39
C GLN A 180 -8.56 -6.30 -9.63
N THR A 181 -9.78 -5.93 -9.25
CA THR A 181 -10.06 -4.78 -8.37
C THR A 181 -11.28 -5.06 -7.50
N ILE A 182 -11.36 -4.37 -6.38
CA ILE A 182 -12.48 -4.44 -5.44
C ILE A 182 -12.84 -3.04 -4.94
N THR A 183 -14.14 -2.78 -4.78
CA THR A 183 -14.62 -1.55 -4.18
C THR A 183 -15.93 -1.77 -3.44
N LYS A 184 -16.20 -0.91 -2.46
CA LYS A 184 -17.50 -0.79 -1.80
C LYS A 184 -18.18 0.49 -2.29
N ALA A 185 -19.41 0.35 -2.75
CA ALA A 185 -20.25 1.48 -3.12
C ALA A 185 -20.93 2.11 -1.89
N THR A 186 -21.42 3.34 -2.05
CA THR A 186 -22.09 4.10 -0.97
C THR A 186 -23.43 3.50 -0.53
N ASP A 187 -23.99 2.57 -1.30
CA ASP A 187 -25.16 1.76 -0.94
C ASP A 187 -24.79 0.48 -0.15
N GLY A 188 -23.50 0.29 0.15
CA GLY A 188 -22.97 -0.84 0.89
C GLY A 188 -22.67 -2.08 0.05
N LYS A 189 -22.95 -2.07 -1.25
CA LYS A 189 -22.63 -3.19 -2.14
C LYS A 189 -21.13 -3.29 -2.38
N ILE A 190 -20.64 -4.53 -2.43
CA ILE A 190 -19.27 -4.84 -2.83
C ILE A 190 -19.28 -5.19 -4.31
N TYR A 191 -18.33 -4.66 -5.06
CA TYR A 191 -18.07 -4.99 -6.45
C TYR A 191 -16.64 -5.49 -6.59
N MET A 192 -16.47 -6.60 -7.28
CA MET A 192 -15.18 -7.10 -7.73
C MET A 192 -15.21 -7.18 -9.25
N ALA A 193 -14.12 -6.80 -9.89
CA ALA A 193 -13.98 -6.87 -11.34
C ALA A 193 -12.63 -7.45 -11.71
N VAL A 194 -12.59 -8.15 -12.83
CA VAL A 194 -11.36 -8.67 -13.41
C VAL A 194 -11.37 -8.47 -14.92
N ASN A 195 -10.20 -8.19 -15.49
CA ASN A 195 -10.02 -8.36 -16.92
C ASN A 195 -9.56 -9.80 -17.20
N ASP A 196 -10.37 -10.55 -17.93
CA ASP A 196 -9.98 -11.82 -18.53
C ASP A 196 -9.83 -11.70 -20.06
N VAL A 197 -9.04 -12.62 -20.63
CA VAL A 197 -8.67 -12.65 -22.04
C VAL A 197 -9.90 -12.94 -22.91
N SER A 198 -10.83 -13.76 -22.41
CA SER A 198 -12.06 -14.14 -23.10
C SER A 198 -13.25 -13.28 -22.72
N ASP A 199 -13.36 -12.88 -21.47
CA ASP A 199 -14.43 -12.02 -20.95
C ASP A 199 -13.88 -11.07 -19.86
N SER A 200 -14.48 -9.92 -19.67
CA SER A 200 -14.16 -9.04 -18.53
C SER A 200 -15.44 -8.74 -17.80
N PHE A 201 -15.55 -9.27 -16.58
CA PHE A 201 -16.79 -9.28 -15.84
C PHE A 201 -16.68 -8.53 -14.51
N VAL A 202 -17.85 -8.17 -13.98
CA VAL A 202 -18.00 -7.57 -12.66
C VAL A 202 -18.98 -8.42 -11.88
N VAL A 203 -18.60 -8.84 -10.68
CA VAL A 203 -19.52 -9.49 -9.73
C VAL A 203 -19.83 -8.53 -8.59
N SER A 204 -21.03 -8.66 -8.03
CA SER A 204 -21.42 -7.89 -6.86
C SER A 204 -22.07 -8.73 -5.79
N CYS A 205 -21.93 -8.27 -4.55
CA CYS A 205 -22.62 -8.80 -3.39
C CYS A 205 -23.28 -7.65 -2.60
N SER A 206 -24.58 -7.82 -2.30
CA SER A 206 -25.36 -6.90 -1.48
C SER A 206 -25.83 -7.52 -0.16
N ALA A 207 -25.36 -8.73 0.17
CA ALA A 207 -25.78 -9.53 1.31
C ALA A 207 -24.62 -9.69 2.32
N SER A 208 -24.52 -10.82 3.01
CA SER A 208 -23.41 -11.10 3.95
C SER A 208 -22.08 -11.38 3.23
N CYS A 209 -22.14 -11.83 1.98
CA CYS A 209 -21.00 -12.23 1.14
C CYS A 209 -20.25 -13.45 1.68
N GLU A 210 -20.92 -14.26 2.50
CA GLU A 210 -20.37 -15.46 3.15
C GLU A 210 -20.54 -16.72 2.29
N THR A 211 -21.42 -16.67 1.28
CA THR A 211 -21.71 -17.81 0.41
C THR A 211 -21.60 -17.42 -1.04
N GLU A 212 -21.19 -18.36 -1.90
CA GLU A 212 -21.06 -18.15 -3.35
C GLU A 212 -22.34 -17.55 -3.96
N SER A 213 -23.52 -18.03 -3.53
CA SER A 213 -24.83 -17.57 -4.02
C SER A 213 -25.18 -16.11 -3.68
N ASN A 214 -24.36 -15.42 -2.87
CA ASN A 214 -24.51 -13.97 -2.64
C ASN A 214 -23.89 -13.15 -3.76
N TRP A 215 -23.07 -13.77 -4.61
CA TRP A 215 -22.36 -13.14 -5.71
C TRP A 215 -23.09 -13.40 -7.01
N THR A 216 -23.27 -12.32 -7.76
CA THR A 216 -23.91 -12.36 -9.08
C THR A 216 -23.15 -11.42 -10.00
N GLU A 217 -23.02 -11.83 -11.27
CA GLU A 217 -22.51 -10.93 -12.29
C GLU A 217 -23.45 -9.73 -12.46
N VAL A 218 -22.87 -8.55 -12.70
CA VAL A 218 -23.59 -7.32 -12.92
C VAL A 218 -23.05 -6.57 -14.13
N GLY A 219 -23.98 -6.07 -14.93
CA GLY A 219 -23.65 -5.41 -16.19
C GLY A 219 -23.51 -6.41 -17.34
N THR A 220 -22.88 -5.95 -18.40
CA THR A 220 -22.51 -6.71 -19.59
C THR A 220 -21.12 -6.25 -19.99
N SER A 221 -20.23 -7.15 -20.36
CA SER A 221 -18.90 -6.76 -20.82
C SER A 221 -19.05 -5.83 -22.03
N PRO A 222 -18.33 -4.70 -22.08
CA PRO A 222 -18.34 -3.85 -23.26
C PRO A 222 -17.71 -4.53 -24.49
N TYR A 223 -17.04 -5.68 -24.29
CA TYR A 223 -16.48 -6.52 -25.34
C TYR A 223 -17.45 -7.61 -25.82
N ASP A 224 -18.55 -7.85 -25.10
CA ASP A 224 -19.60 -8.73 -25.58
C ASP A 224 -20.34 -8.04 -26.73
N SER A 225 -20.17 -8.58 -27.94
CA SER A 225 -20.92 -8.10 -29.10
C SER A 225 -22.40 -8.36 -28.87
N THR A 226 -23.18 -7.28 -28.74
CA THR A 226 -24.65 -7.30 -28.74
C THR A 226 -25.22 -7.87 -30.03
#